data_AF-A0A967I7N9-F1
#
_entry.id   AF-A0A967I7N9-F1
#
_cell.length_a   1.000
_cell.length_b   1.000
_cell.length_c   1.000
_cell.angle_alpha   90.00
_cell.angle_beta   90.00
_cell.angle_gamma   90.00
#
_symmetry.space_group_name_H-M   'P 1'
#
loop_
_entity.id
_entity.type
_entity.pdbx_description
1 polymer ?
#
loop_
_entity_poly.entity_id
_entity_poly.type
_entity_poly.pdbx_seq_one_letter_code
_entity_poly.pdbx_strand_id
1 'polypeptide(L)'
;WRIIGNISNKVTLSAGNSPATALEPGKRIAIQVRLQRPYVDPNLCIGCGICEHECPVSGKRAIRVTAENESRSPGRSLLLPNI
;
A
#
# COMPACT_ATOMS: atom_id res chain seq x y z
N TRP A 1 1.05 -19.28 -6.92
CA TRP A 1 2.35 -18.61 -6.86
C TRP A 1 2.23 -17.37 -5.97
N ARG A 2 3.06 -17.21 -4.92
CA ARG A 2 3.06 -16.00 -4.08
C ARG A 2 4.10 -15.01 -4.61
N ILE A 3 3.74 -13.76 -4.85
CA ILE A 3 4.73 -12.72 -5.21
C ILE A 3 5.55 -12.37 -3.97
N ILE A 4 6.88 -12.49 -4.07
CA ILE A 4 7.84 -12.10 -3.04
C ILE A 4 8.61 -10.82 -3.40
N GLY A 5 8.51 -10.36 -4.64
CA GLY A 5 9.06 -9.08 -5.08
C GLY A 5 8.31 -8.58 -6.32
N ASN A 6 8.01 -7.29 -6.34
CA ASN A 6 7.34 -6.64 -7.47
C ASN A 6 7.98 -5.27 -7.69
N ILE A 7 8.78 -5.16 -8.73
CA ILE A 7 9.37 -3.91 -9.20
C ILE A 7 8.84 -3.57 -10.60
N SER A 8 9.15 -2.37 -11.09
CA SER A 8 8.56 -1.78 -12.30
C SER A 8 8.49 -2.69 -13.53
N ASN A 9 9.45 -3.60 -13.70
CA ASN A 9 9.55 -4.49 -14.86
C ASN A 9 9.77 -5.96 -14.48
N LYS A 10 9.64 -6.35 -13.21
CA LYS A 10 9.96 -7.71 -12.77
C LYS A 10 9.13 -8.14 -11.57
N VAL A 11 8.55 -9.32 -11.68
CA VAL A 11 7.83 -10.00 -10.60
C VAL A 11 8.61 -11.26 -10.21
N THR A 12 8.94 -11.38 -8.93
CA THR A 12 9.59 -12.56 -8.34
C THR A 12 8.53 -13.38 -7.60
N LEU A 13 8.43 -14.67 -7.91
CA LEU A 13 7.49 -15.60 -7.30
C LEU A 13 8.20 -16.53 -6.31
N SER A 14 7.56 -16.88 -5.20
CA SER A 14 8.00 -17.98 -4.34
C SER A 14 7.97 -19.27 -5.16
N ALA A 15 9.02 -20.10 -5.07
CA ALA A 15 9.00 -21.47 -5.58
C ALA A 15 7.84 -22.23 -4.90
N GLY A 16 6.69 -22.31 -5.58
CA GLY A 16 5.52 -23.05 -5.12
C GLY A 16 5.49 -24.43 -5.75
N ASN A 17 4.74 -25.37 -5.16
CA ASN A 17 4.55 -26.75 -5.62
C ASN A 17 3.67 -26.85 -6.89
N SER A 18 3.97 -26.09 -7.94
CA SER A 18 3.44 -26.31 -9.28
C SER A 18 4.60 -26.61 -10.21
N PRO A 19 4.48 -27.60 -11.11
CA PRO A 19 5.56 -27.95 -12.01
C PRO A 19 5.85 -26.72 -12.84
N ALA A 20 7.07 -26.20 -12.71
CA ALA A 20 7.61 -25.24 -13.64
C ALA A 20 7.82 -25.96 -14.98
N THR A 21 6.73 -26.26 -15.70
CA THR A 21 6.84 -26.31 -17.15
C THR A 21 7.38 -24.93 -17.50
N ALA A 22 8.61 -24.90 -18.03
CA ALA A 22 9.37 -23.70 -18.26
C ALA A 22 8.46 -22.62 -18.87
N LEU A 23 8.49 -21.43 -18.28
CA LEU A 23 7.81 -20.28 -18.86
C LEU A 23 8.51 -19.99 -20.19
N GLU A 24 7.92 -20.47 -21.29
CA GLU A 24 8.46 -20.27 -22.64
C GLU A 24 8.57 -18.76 -22.94
N PRO A 25 9.73 -18.28 -23.42
CA PRO A 25 9.88 -16.89 -23.84
C PRO A 25 8.77 -16.47 -24.81
N GLY A 26 8.15 -15.32 -24.54
CA GLY A 26 7.08 -14.76 -25.39
C GLY A 26 5.68 -15.31 -25.13
N LYS A 27 5.50 -16.35 -24.29
CA LYS A 27 4.17 -16.85 -23.93
C LYS A 27 3.50 -15.93 -22.91
N ARG A 28 2.28 -15.45 -23.20
CA ARG A 28 1.46 -14.72 -22.22
C ARG A 28 1.01 -15.66 -21.11
N ILE A 29 1.11 -15.21 -19.86
CA ILE A 29 0.63 -15.92 -18.68
C ILE A 29 -0.31 -15.06 -17.86
N ALA A 30 -1.26 -15.71 -17.17
CA ALA A 30 -2.11 -15.06 -16.18
C ALA A 30 -1.59 -15.37 -14.77
N ILE A 31 -1.40 -14.34 -13.96
CA ILE A 31 -0.94 -14.48 -12.57
C ILE A 31 -2.03 -13.94 -11.66
N GLN A 32 -2.50 -14.77 -10.72
CA GLN A 32 -3.38 -14.30 -9.66
C GLN A 32 -2.55 -13.70 -8.53
N VAL A 33 -2.78 -12.43 -8.21
CA VAL A 33 -2.03 -11.69 -7.21
C VAL A 33 -2.95 -11.23 -6.08
N ARG A 34 -2.53 -11.47 -4.83
CA ARG A 34 -3.13 -10.84 -3.66
C ARG A 34 -2.36 -9.57 -3.33
N LEU A 35 -2.93 -8.41 -3.66
CA LEU A 35 -2.34 -7.12 -3.28
C LEU A 35 -2.30 -7.01 -1.75
N GLN A 36 -1.16 -6.52 -1.25
CA GLN A 36 -1.06 -6.14 0.16
C GLN A 36 -1.80 -4.82 0.38
N ARG A 37 -2.37 -4.65 1.56
CA ARG A 37 -2.95 -3.36 1.96
C ARG A 37 -1.82 -2.42 2.37
N PRO A 38 -1.89 -1.13 2.00
CA PRO A 38 -0.91 -0.18 2.51
C PRO A 38 -1.02 -0.08 4.03
N TYR A 39 0.12 0.10 4.68
CA TYR A 39 0.25 0.23 6.12
C TYR A 39 1.00 1.54 6.41
N VAL A 40 0.49 2.31 7.37
CA VAL A 40 1.10 3.57 7.81
C VAL A 40 1.56 3.37 9.23
N ASP A 41 2.84 3.67 9.50
CA ASP A 41 3.35 3.86 10.85
C ASP A 41 3.10 5.32 11.27
N PRO A 42 2.22 5.60 12.25
CA PRO A 42 1.91 6.96 12.67
C PRO A 42 3.12 7.72 13.22
N ASN A 43 4.13 7.02 13.77
CA ASN A 43 5.33 7.67 14.31
C ASN A 43 6.26 8.19 13.21
N LEU A 44 6.17 7.64 12.00
CA LEU A 44 6.93 8.07 10.83
C LEU A 44 6.13 8.98 9.89
N CYS A 45 4.80 9.02 10.06
CA CYS A 45 3.91 9.81 9.23
C CYS A 45 4.03 11.31 9.56
N ILE A 46 4.44 12.11 8.57
CA ILE A 46 4.53 13.57 8.70
C ILE A 46 3.26 14.32 8.28
N GLY A 47 2.20 13.59 7.89
CA GLY A 47 0.93 14.20 7.48
C GLY A 47 0.96 14.90 6.10
N CYS A 48 1.88 14.55 5.20
CA CYS A 48 2.01 15.23 3.90
C CYS A 48 0.88 14.96 2.88
N GLY A 49 0.09 13.90 3.08
CA GLY A 49 -1.03 13.58 2.19
C GLY A 49 -0.68 12.91 0.85
N ILE A 50 0.60 12.71 0.52
CA ILE A 50 1.00 12.13 -0.79
C ILE A 50 0.43 10.72 -1.01
N CYS A 51 0.34 9.92 0.05
CA CYS A 51 -0.22 8.57 0.00
C CYS A 51 -1.71 8.56 -0.34
N GLU A 52 -2.45 9.60 0.07
CA GLU A 52 -3.82 9.80 -0.33
C GLU A 52 -3.87 10.28 -1.79
N HIS A 53 -3.11 11.32 -2.14
CA HIS A 53 -3.11 11.95 -3.45
C HIS A 53 -2.74 10.99 -4.60
N GLU A 54 -1.62 10.29 -4.47
CA GLU A 54 -1.03 9.37 -5.46
C GLU A 54 -1.69 7.99 -5.48
N CYS A 55 -2.75 7.78 -4.70
CA CYS A 55 -3.43 6.51 -4.63
C CYS A 55 -3.94 6.11 -6.04
N PRO A 56 -3.47 5.00 -6.64
CA PRO A 56 -3.71 4.68 -8.05
C PRO A 56 -5.12 4.14 -8.32
N VAL A 57 -5.91 3.90 -7.27
CA VAL A 57 -7.27 3.40 -7.41
C VAL A 57 -8.23 4.56 -7.63
N SER A 58 -9.11 4.42 -8.63
CA SER A 58 -10.15 5.40 -8.96
C SER A 58 -11.28 5.47 -7.92
N GLY A 59 -11.36 4.49 -7.01
CA GLY A 59 -12.38 4.40 -5.98
C GLY A 59 -11.99 5.10 -4.67
N LYS A 60 -12.43 4.51 -3.55
CA LYS A 60 -12.03 4.98 -2.22
C LYS A 60 -10.53 4.80 -2.05
N ARG A 61 -9.82 5.91 -1.81
CA ARG A 61 -8.40 5.94 -1.47
C ARG A 61 -8.13 5.08 -0.23
N ALA A 62 -7.03 4.34 -0.27
CA ALA A 62 -6.71 3.36 0.76
C ALA A 62 -6.18 3.99 2.07
N ILE A 63 -5.49 5.13 1.95
CA ILE A 63 -5.06 5.97 3.08
C ILE A 63 -5.77 7.32 2.93
N ARG A 64 -6.16 7.90 4.07
CA ARG A 64 -6.73 9.24 4.17
C ARG A 64 -5.98 10.01 5.24
N VAL A 65 -5.62 11.25 4.95
CA VAL A 65 -4.88 12.10 5.85
C VAL A 65 -5.80 13.24 6.28
N THR A 66 -5.96 13.40 7.59
CA THR A 66 -6.74 14.48 8.20
C THR A 66 -5.87 15.25 9.16
N ALA A 67 -6.13 16.53 9.32
CA ALA A 67 -5.47 17.36 10.33
C ALA A 67 -6.14 17.26 11.71
N GLU A 68 -7.13 16.38 11.87
CA GLU A 68 -7.66 16.02 13.17
C GLU A 68 -6.54 15.46 14.06
N ASN A 69 -6.45 15.96 15.28
CA ASN A 69 -5.41 15.62 16.26
C ASN A 69 -3.97 15.94 15.82
N GLU A 70 -3.76 16.95 14.96
CA GLU A 70 -2.41 17.41 14.64
C GLU A 70 -1.78 18.19 15.81
N SER A 71 -0.46 18.08 15.96
CA SER A 71 0.29 18.75 17.02
C SER A 71 0.52 20.25 16.79
N ARG A 72 0.31 20.73 15.57
CA ARG A 72 0.59 22.12 15.17
C ARG A 72 -0.49 23.11 15.63
N SER A 73 -1.71 22.65 15.85
CA SER A 73 -2.86 23.49 16.20
C SER A 73 -3.63 22.87 17.36
N PRO A 74 -3.56 23.45 18.58
CA PRO A 74 -4.30 22.95 19.73
C PRO A 74 -5.81 22.89 19.50
N GLY A 75 -6.36 23.77 18.66
CA GLY A 75 -7.78 23.82 18.30
C GLY A 75 -8.26 22.66 17.43
N ARG A 76 -7.36 21.79 16.95
CA ARG A 76 -7.69 20.56 16.21
C ARG A 76 -7.51 19.29 17.05
N SER A 77 -7.32 19.43 18.36
CA SER A 77 -7.24 18.28 19.27
C SER A 77 -8.57 17.52 19.29
N LEU A 78 -8.51 16.21 19.08
CA LEU A 78 -9.67 15.33 19.30
C LEU A 78 -9.88 15.00 20.79
N LEU A 79 -8.90 15.33 21.64
CA LEU A 79 -9.02 15.25 23.07
C LEU A 79 -9.77 16.49 23.57
N LEU A 80 -10.82 16.26 24.38
CA LEU A 80 -11.48 17.34 25.10
C LEU A 80 -10.46 18.00 26.04
N PRO A 81 -10.37 19.33 26.10
CA PRO A 81 -9.60 19.99 27.14
C PRO A 81 -10.18 19.55 28.48
N ASN A 82 -9.32 19.04 29.37
CA ASN A 82 -9.72 18.68 30.72
C ASN A 82 -10.33 19.92 31.40
N ILE A 83 -11.63 19.87 31.66
CA ILE A 83 -12.35 20.79 32.56
C ILE A 83 -12.21 20.25 33.98
#